data_AF-A0A443KCH1-F1
#
_entry.id   AF-A0A443KCH1-F1
#
_cell.length_a   1.000
_cell.length_b   1.000
_cell.length_c   1.000
_cell.angle_alpha   90.00
_cell.angle_beta   90.00
_cell.angle_gamma   90.00
#
_symmetry.space_group_name_H-M   'P 1'
#
loop_
_entity.id
_entity.type
_entity.pdbx_description
1 polymer ?
#
loop_
_entity_poly.entity_id
_entity_poly.type
_entity_poly.pdbx_seq_one_letter_code
_entity_poly.pdbx_strand_id
1 'polypeptide(L)'
;MSSNDHTRSAQAMIKDALKSRGLTYQQLAERIGEPADKLPVAVRCSSGVGARSIEIRRKVAIALGLKPEDVWNKAYLTPRIGGARSGKEVIPPASTFSSAEWKALQPRERVRAKLADLGSDLKAMAAEIGMSYSTMTNAIYQENRAKNSERRAIIAEFLKCEPNDIWPDDSGQSPQDYASLDDVIKERPELMPLFGFGDMTRREE
;
A
#
# COMPACT_ATOMS: atom_id res chain seq x y z
N MET A 1 -28.37 -26.78 -11.20
CA MET A 1 -27.78 -25.70 -12.04
C MET A 1 -28.02 -24.41 -11.27
N SER A 2 -27.08 -23.60 -10.79
CA SER A 2 -25.82 -23.05 -11.35
C SER A 2 -24.90 -22.71 -10.15
N SER A 3 -23.65 -23.13 -10.02
CA SER A 3 -22.41 -22.80 -10.75
C SER A 3 -21.98 -21.31 -10.65
N ASN A 4 -20.95 -21.06 -9.81
CA ASN A 4 -19.84 -20.12 -10.05
C ASN A 4 -20.08 -18.59 -10.19
N ASP A 5 -21.01 -17.97 -9.46
CA ASP A 5 -21.26 -16.52 -9.62
C ASP A 5 -20.27 -15.55 -8.93
N HIS A 6 -19.23 -16.04 -8.25
CA HIS A 6 -18.32 -15.19 -7.46
C HIS A 6 -17.00 -14.77 -8.13
N THR A 7 -16.78 -15.02 -9.43
CA THR A 7 -15.49 -14.70 -10.08
C THR A 7 -15.59 -14.07 -11.46
N ARG A 8 -16.66 -13.32 -11.78
CA ARG A 8 -16.61 -12.46 -12.97
C ARG A 8 -15.73 -11.25 -12.68
N SER A 9 -14.67 -11.07 -13.46
CA SER A 9 -13.79 -9.92 -13.31
C SER A 9 -14.55 -8.62 -13.66
N ALA A 10 -14.25 -7.53 -12.94
CA ALA A 10 -14.86 -6.22 -13.21
C ALA A 10 -14.76 -5.83 -14.69
N GLN A 11 -13.64 -6.17 -15.35
CA GLN A 11 -13.45 -5.94 -16.78
C GLN A 11 -14.48 -6.66 -17.65
N ALA A 12 -14.84 -7.90 -17.31
CA ALA A 12 -15.86 -8.65 -18.04
C ALA A 12 -17.25 -8.03 -17.87
N MET A 13 -17.62 -7.65 -16.64
CA MET A 13 -18.92 -7.03 -16.34
C MET A 13 -19.09 -5.70 -17.08
N ILE A 14 -18.05 -4.85 -17.09
CA ILE A 14 -18.05 -3.58 -17.82
C ILE A 14 -18.13 -3.81 -19.34
N LYS A 15 -17.41 -4.81 -19.88
CA LYS A 15 -17.45 -5.12 -21.32
C LYS A 15 -18.83 -5.60 -21.76
N ASP A 16 -19.50 -6.42 -20.95
CA ASP A 16 -20.86 -6.91 -21.24
C ASP A 16 -21.89 -5.77 -21.11
N ALA A 17 -21.73 -4.89 -20.12
CA ALA A 17 -22.59 -3.73 -19.94
C ALA A 17 -22.46 -2.69 -21.07
N LEU A 18 -21.25 -2.52 -21.61
CA LEU A 18 -20.99 -1.73 -22.82
C LEU A 18 -21.64 -2.37 -24.05
N LYS A 19 -21.43 -3.68 -24.26
CA LYS A 19 -21.99 -4.42 -25.40
C LYS A 19 -23.52 -4.39 -25.42
N SER A 20 -24.16 -4.60 -24.27
CA SER A 20 -25.63 -4.55 -24.14
C SER A 20 -26.22 -3.17 -24.43
N ARG A 21 -25.41 -2.11 -24.31
CA ARG A 21 -25.82 -0.72 -24.59
C ARG A 21 -25.36 -0.20 -25.94
N GLY A 22 -24.65 -1.01 -26.72
CA GLY A 22 -24.06 -0.59 -27.99
C GLY A 22 -23.03 0.53 -27.83
N LEU A 23 -22.39 0.64 -26.66
CA LEU A 23 -21.43 1.70 -26.36
C LEU A 23 -19.98 1.20 -26.53
N THR A 24 -19.12 2.09 -26.99
CA THR A 24 -17.67 1.89 -26.96
C THR A 24 -17.05 2.47 -25.69
N TYR A 25 -15.83 2.06 -25.37
CA TYR A 25 -15.07 2.68 -24.27
C TYR A 25 -14.84 4.18 -24.49
N GLN A 26 -14.71 4.62 -25.74
CA GLN A 26 -14.50 6.03 -26.08
C GLN A 26 -15.76 6.86 -25.82
N GLN A 27 -16.92 6.36 -26.25
CA GLN A 27 -18.21 7.01 -25.96
C GLN A 27 -18.53 7.03 -24.46
N LEU A 28 -18.16 5.96 -23.75
CA LEU A 28 -18.27 5.93 -22.29
C LEU A 28 -17.37 6.98 -21.64
N ALA A 29 -16.13 7.10 -22.10
CA ALA A 29 -15.15 8.06 -21.60
C ALA A 29 -15.63 9.52 -21.77
N GLU A 30 -16.13 9.85 -22.97
CA GLU A 30 -16.76 11.14 -23.28
C GLU A 30 -17.95 11.42 -22.35
N ARG A 31 -18.82 10.43 -22.15
CA ARG A 31 -20.02 10.56 -21.30
C ARG A 31 -19.70 10.82 -19.84
N ILE A 32 -18.57 10.34 -19.33
CA ILE A 32 -18.15 10.57 -17.94
C ILE A 32 -17.12 11.70 -17.79
N GLY A 33 -16.76 12.38 -18.89
CA GLY A 33 -15.78 13.46 -18.89
C GLY A 33 -14.37 13.01 -18.51
N GLU A 34 -13.99 11.78 -18.88
CA GLU A 34 -12.67 11.23 -18.59
C GLU A 34 -11.92 10.90 -19.89
N PRO A 35 -10.58 10.99 -19.90
CA PRO A 35 -9.81 10.61 -21.07
C PRO A 35 -9.81 9.08 -21.26
N ALA A 36 -9.98 8.64 -22.50
CA ALA A 36 -10.23 7.23 -22.85
C ALA A 36 -9.08 6.28 -22.45
N ASP A 37 -7.85 6.77 -22.35
CA ASP A 37 -6.67 6.00 -21.92
C ASP A 37 -6.72 5.61 -20.44
N LYS A 38 -7.46 6.35 -19.61
CA LYS A 38 -7.55 6.11 -18.15
C LYS A 38 -8.59 5.07 -17.77
N LEU A 39 -9.63 4.87 -18.59
CA LEU A 39 -10.70 3.91 -18.29
C LEU A 39 -10.20 2.47 -18.14
N PRO A 40 -9.36 1.92 -19.04
CA PRO A 40 -8.87 0.55 -18.90
C PRO A 40 -8.10 0.30 -17.60
N VAL A 41 -7.31 1.29 -17.15
CA VAL A 41 -6.55 1.21 -15.89
C VAL A 41 -7.50 1.23 -14.69
N ALA A 42 -8.49 2.12 -14.70
CA ALA A 42 -9.49 2.21 -13.64
C ALA A 42 -10.32 0.93 -13.52
N VAL A 43 -10.73 0.35 -14.65
CA VAL A 43 -11.54 -0.89 -14.74
C VAL A 43 -10.76 -2.12 -14.28
N ARG A 44 -9.49 -2.27 -14.69
CA ARG A 44 -8.66 -3.45 -14.37
C ARG A 44 -8.13 -3.48 -12.93
N CYS A 45 -8.23 -2.37 -12.21
CA CYS A 45 -7.68 -2.25 -10.85
C CYS A 45 -6.17 -2.55 -10.75
N SER A 46 -5.41 -2.27 -11.81
CA SER A 46 -4.01 -2.70 -11.97
C SER A 46 -2.98 -1.91 -11.16
N SER A 47 -3.37 -0.83 -10.48
CA SER A 47 -2.49 -0.07 -9.58
C SER A 47 -3.27 0.77 -8.57
N GLY A 48 -2.55 1.27 -7.55
CA GLY A 48 -3.05 1.90 -6.33
C GLY A 48 -4.34 2.71 -6.46
N VAL A 49 -5.25 2.47 -5.51
CA VAL A 49 -6.60 3.05 -5.48
C VAL A 49 -6.52 4.50 -4.97
N GLY A 50 -6.07 5.41 -5.84
CA GLY A 50 -6.13 6.83 -5.55
C GLY A 50 -7.58 7.32 -5.59
N ALA A 51 -7.86 8.44 -4.91
CA ALA A 51 -9.20 9.02 -4.88
C ALA A 51 -9.80 9.19 -6.29
N ARG A 52 -8.96 9.59 -7.27
CA ARG A 52 -9.38 9.72 -8.67
C ARG A 52 -9.81 8.40 -9.32
N SER A 53 -9.09 7.31 -9.06
CA SER A 53 -9.44 5.99 -9.59
C SER A 53 -10.79 5.49 -9.06
N ILE A 54 -11.11 5.81 -7.79
CA ILE A 54 -12.41 5.49 -7.18
C ILE A 54 -13.52 6.29 -7.87
N GLU A 55 -13.30 7.59 -8.07
CA GLU A 55 -14.25 8.47 -8.74
C GLU A 55 -14.57 7.96 -10.15
N ILE A 56 -13.55 7.60 -10.93
CA ILE A 56 -13.73 7.06 -12.29
C ILE A 56 -14.53 5.76 -12.25
N ARG A 57 -14.24 4.83 -11.32
CA ARG A 57 -15.00 3.57 -11.18
C ARG A 57 -16.49 3.84 -10.90
N ARG A 58 -16.78 4.75 -9.97
CA ARG A 58 -18.16 5.13 -9.65
C ARG A 58 -18.87 5.72 -10.87
N LYS A 59 -18.23 6.66 -11.57
CA LYS A 59 -18.78 7.24 -12.81
C LYS A 59 -19.06 6.18 -13.88
N VAL A 60 -18.13 5.25 -14.08
CA VAL A 60 -18.27 4.15 -15.06
C VAL A 60 -19.47 3.27 -14.72
N ALA A 61 -19.60 2.81 -13.47
CA ALA A 61 -20.74 1.98 -13.07
C ALA A 61 -22.07 2.74 -13.24
N ILE A 62 -22.15 3.98 -12.76
CA ILE A 62 -23.35 4.80 -12.86
C ILE A 62 -23.74 5.06 -14.32
N ALA A 63 -22.78 5.40 -15.19
CA ALA A 63 -23.03 5.62 -16.62
C ALA A 63 -23.51 4.36 -17.34
N LEU A 64 -23.17 3.18 -16.81
CA LEU A 64 -23.62 1.89 -17.29
C LEU A 64 -24.82 1.35 -16.51
N GLY A 65 -25.45 2.13 -15.63
CA GLY A 65 -26.61 1.70 -14.84
C GLY A 65 -26.33 0.50 -13.92
N LEU A 66 -25.08 0.34 -13.49
CA LEU A 66 -24.64 -0.67 -12.54
C LEU A 66 -24.42 -0.03 -11.17
N LYS A 67 -24.56 -0.81 -10.09
CA LYS A 67 -24.06 -0.38 -8.79
C LYS A 67 -22.56 -0.63 -8.71
N PRO A 68 -21.74 0.36 -8.29
CA PRO A 68 -20.29 0.16 -8.16
C PRO A 68 -19.92 -1.07 -7.34
N GLU A 69 -20.69 -1.36 -6.29
CA GLU A 69 -20.47 -2.47 -5.34
C GLU A 69 -20.71 -3.85 -5.97
N ASP A 70 -21.53 -3.92 -7.02
CA ASP A 70 -21.78 -5.16 -7.77
C ASP A 70 -20.62 -5.47 -8.73
N VAL A 71 -19.87 -4.44 -9.16
CA VAL A 71 -18.78 -4.54 -10.14
C VAL A 71 -17.41 -4.65 -9.46
N TRP A 72 -17.20 -3.92 -8.37
CA TRP A 72 -15.94 -3.88 -7.64
C TRP A 72 -16.14 -4.16 -6.15
N ASN A 73 -15.23 -4.96 -5.57
CA ASN A 73 -15.17 -5.13 -4.12
C ASN A 73 -15.02 -3.77 -3.42
N LYS A 74 -15.68 -3.59 -2.28
CA LYS A 74 -15.64 -2.39 -1.44
C LYS A 74 -14.23 -1.86 -1.18
N ALA A 75 -13.23 -2.72 -1.08
CA ALA A 75 -11.82 -2.34 -0.94
C ALA A 75 -11.26 -1.51 -2.11
N TYR A 76 -11.83 -1.65 -3.32
CA TYR A 76 -11.48 -0.86 -4.52
C TYR A 76 -12.33 0.41 -4.68
N LEU A 77 -13.35 0.59 -3.85
CA LEU A 77 -14.24 1.76 -3.81
C LEU A 77 -13.99 2.65 -2.60
N THR A 78 -13.04 2.26 -1.75
CA THR A 78 -12.66 2.95 -0.53
C THR A 78 -11.24 3.50 -0.70
N PRO A 79 -10.99 4.78 -0.38
CA PRO A 79 -9.64 5.32 -0.34
C PRO A 79 -8.84 4.51 0.67
N ARG A 80 -7.75 3.88 0.23
CA ARG A 80 -6.85 3.23 1.18
C ARG A 80 -6.13 4.33 1.96
N ILE A 81 -6.17 4.26 3.28
CA ILE A 81 -5.27 5.02 4.15
C ILE A 81 -3.85 4.57 3.78
N GLY A 82 -3.15 5.38 2.98
CA GLY A 82 -1.83 5.08 2.43
C GLY A 82 -1.77 4.49 1.00
N GLY A 83 -2.89 4.32 0.29
CA GLY A 83 -2.92 3.82 -1.09
C GLY A 83 -3.12 4.93 -2.11
N ALA A 84 -2.10 5.12 -2.95
CA ALA A 84 -1.99 6.17 -3.96
C ALA A 84 -2.18 7.59 -3.38
N ARG A 85 -1.15 8.04 -2.65
CA ARG A 85 -0.79 9.46 -2.60
C ARG A 85 -0.47 9.91 -4.04
N SER A 86 -1.50 10.18 -4.82
CA SER A 86 -1.43 10.79 -6.16
C SER A 86 -1.54 12.30 -6.06
N GLY A 87 -0.92 12.87 -5.04
CA GLY A 87 -0.44 14.25 -5.03
C GLY A 87 1.06 14.14 -4.90
N LYS A 88 1.81 15.01 -5.58
CA LYS A 88 3.21 15.27 -5.27
C LYS A 88 3.32 15.71 -3.80
N GLU A 89 3.23 14.79 -2.85
CA GLU A 89 3.95 14.98 -1.61
C GLU A 89 5.40 14.90 -2.03
N VAL A 90 5.96 16.07 -2.31
CA VAL A 90 7.39 16.26 -2.43
C VAL A 90 7.90 15.88 -1.06
N ILE A 91 8.38 14.64 -0.94
CA ILE A 91 9.04 14.21 0.28
C ILE A 91 10.25 15.14 0.41
N PRO A 92 10.33 15.91 1.51
CA PRO A 92 11.41 16.86 1.65
C PRO A 92 12.75 16.12 1.74
N PRO A 93 13.87 16.79 1.42
CA PRO A 93 15.18 16.15 1.41
C PRO A 93 15.53 15.52 2.76
N ALA A 94 16.31 14.43 2.79
CA ALA A 94 16.59 13.71 4.05
C ALA A 94 17.25 14.61 5.10
N SER A 95 18.03 15.59 4.65
CA SER A 95 18.65 16.64 5.47
C SER A 95 17.67 17.51 6.27
N THR A 96 16.38 17.51 5.93
CA THR A 96 15.34 18.32 6.61
C THR A 96 14.68 17.63 7.79
N PHE A 97 14.84 16.31 7.92
CA PHE A 97 14.23 15.55 9.01
C PHE A 97 15.14 15.53 10.24
N SER A 98 14.54 15.68 11.42
CA SER A 98 15.20 15.32 12.67
C SER A 98 15.43 13.81 12.74
N SER A 99 16.33 13.35 13.62
CA SER A 99 16.61 11.92 13.79
C SER A 99 15.38 11.11 14.22
N ALA A 100 14.46 11.71 14.98
CA ALA A 100 13.22 11.06 15.40
C ALA A 100 12.24 10.91 14.23
N GLU A 101 12.07 11.96 13.42
CA GLU A 101 11.22 11.92 12.23
C GLU A 101 11.77 10.95 11.19
N TRP A 102 13.09 10.94 10.97
CA TRP A 102 13.75 10.00 10.06
C TRP A 102 13.46 8.54 10.41
N LYS A 103 13.52 8.19 11.70
CA LYS A 103 13.24 6.83 12.18
C LYS A 103 11.77 6.43 12.00
N ALA A 104 10.84 7.39 12.04
CA ALA A 104 9.42 7.14 11.83
C ALA A 104 9.06 6.91 10.35
N LEU A 105 9.91 7.35 9.41
CA LEU A 105 9.69 7.16 7.98
C LEU A 105 9.78 5.68 7.58
N GLN A 106 8.88 5.28 6.68
CA GLN A 106 8.95 3.99 6.01
C GLN A 106 10.16 3.93 5.07
N PRO A 107 10.76 2.76 4.78
CA PRO A 107 11.94 2.66 3.91
C PRO A 107 11.75 3.32 2.53
N ARG A 108 10.55 3.21 1.95
CA ARG A 108 10.21 3.89 0.69
C ARG A 108 10.25 5.42 0.76
N GLU A 109 9.94 5.98 1.91
CA GLU A 109 9.95 7.43 2.16
C GLU A 109 11.38 7.90 2.37
N ARG A 110 12.19 7.12 3.10
CA ARG A 110 13.64 7.34 3.27
C ARG A 110 14.39 7.36 1.93
N VAL A 111 14.12 6.40 1.04
CA VAL A 111 14.68 6.39 -0.32
C VAL A 111 14.33 7.67 -1.08
N ARG A 112 13.06 8.09 -1.04
CA ARG A 112 12.62 9.31 -1.76
C ARG A 112 13.21 10.58 -1.17
N ALA A 113 13.35 10.67 0.15
CA ALA A 113 14.00 11.80 0.82
C ALA A 113 15.49 11.92 0.42
N LYS A 114 16.21 10.79 0.33
CA LYS A 114 17.60 10.76 -0.16
C LYS A 114 17.70 11.13 -1.63
N LEU A 115 16.78 10.65 -2.46
CA LEU A 115 16.71 11.07 -3.86
C LEU A 115 16.46 12.57 -4.02
N ALA A 116 15.65 13.16 -3.13
CA ALA A 116 15.43 14.60 -3.11
C ALA A 116 16.70 15.39 -2.75
N ASP A 117 17.54 14.92 -1.80
CA ASP A 117 18.86 15.52 -1.55
C ASP A 117 19.76 15.47 -2.79
N LEU A 118 19.67 14.40 -3.58
CA LEU A 118 20.45 14.20 -4.80
C LEU A 118 19.86 14.89 -6.04
N GLY A 119 18.68 15.52 -5.93
CA GLY A 119 17.96 16.07 -7.08
C GLY A 119 17.58 15.03 -8.14
N SER A 120 17.41 13.76 -7.73
CA SER A 120 17.14 12.62 -8.61
C SER A 120 15.75 12.03 -8.35
N ASP A 121 15.33 11.09 -9.20
CA ASP A 121 14.08 10.35 -9.05
C ASP A 121 14.29 8.84 -9.20
N LEU A 122 13.24 8.06 -8.89
CA LEU A 122 13.31 6.60 -8.94
C LEU A 122 13.60 6.06 -10.36
N LYS A 123 13.22 6.76 -11.42
CA LYS A 123 13.48 6.32 -12.79
C LYS A 123 14.93 6.59 -13.19
N ALA A 124 15.46 7.76 -12.83
CA ALA A 124 16.85 8.12 -13.02
C ALA A 124 17.77 7.16 -12.26
N MET A 125 17.49 6.90 -10.98
CA MET A 125 18.21 5.91 -10.18
C MET A 125 18.20 4.51 -10.83
N ALA A 126 17.03 4.02 -11.25
CA ALA A 126 16.90 2.72 -11.91
C ALA A 126 17.79 2.61 -13.17
N ALA A 127 17.81 3.67 -13.99
CA ALA A 127 18.64 3.72 -15.18
C ALA A 127 20.14 3.72 -14.84
N GLU A 128 20.54 4.47 -13.82
CA GLU A 128 21.94 4.62 -13.43
C GLU A 128 22.53 3.36 -12.80
N ILE A 129 21.77 2.69 -11.92
CA ILE A 129 22.21 1.42 -11.30
C ILE A 129 21.99 0.20 -12.23
N GLY A 130 21.52 0.40 -13.45
CA GLY A 130 21.27 -0.68 -14.42
C GLY A 130 20.18 -1.67 -14.00
N MET A 131 19.24 -1.27 -13.14
CA MET A 131 18.20 -2.16 -12.60
C MET A 131 16.83 -1.82 -13.20
N SER A 132 16.06 -2.84 -13.57
CA SER A 132 14.70 -2.59 -14.06
C SER A 132 13.86 -1.87 -12.98
N TYR A 133 13.01 -0.93 -13.40
CA TYR A 133 12.18 -0.15 -12.48
C TYR A 133 11.31 -1.05 -11.58
N SER A 134 10.77 -2.15 -12.13
CA SER A 134 9.96 -3.11 -11.36
C SER A 134 10.82 -3.88 -10.34
N THR A 135 12.02 -4.31 -10.71
CA THR A 135 12.95 -5.00 -9.80
C THR A 135 13.37 -4.08 -8.65
N MET A 136 13.75 -2.84 -8.97
CA MET A 136 14.17 -1.85 -7.98
C MET A 136 13.03 -1.49 -7.02
N THR A 137 11.84 -1.23 -7.55
CA THR A 137 10.66 -0.95 -6.71
C THR A 137 10.30 -2.14 -5.83
N ASN A 138 10.39 -3.38 -6.33
CA ASN A 138 10.20 -4.56 -5.48
C ASN A 138 11.22 -4.62 -4.33
N ALA A 139 12.49 -4.31 -4.57
CA ALA A 139 13.51 -4.28 -3.51
C ALA A 139 13.24 -3.21 -2.44
N ILE A 140 12.64 -2.07 -2.84
CA ILE A 140 12.26 -0.97 -1.95
C ILE A 140 11.00 -1.32 -1.14
N TYR A 141 9.97 -1.89 -1.77
CA TYR A 141 8.63 -2.03 -1.19
C TYR A 141 8.36 -3.37 -0.52
N GLN A 142 9.07 -4.45 -0.87
CA GLN A 142 8.79 -5.77 -0.30
C GLN A 142 9.59 -6.02 0.97
N GLU A 143 8.97 -6.69 1.94
CA GLU A 143 9.55 -6.99 3.26
C GLU A 143 10.58 -8.12 3.24
N ASN A 144 10.64 -8.93 2.19
CA ASN A 144 11.58 -10.06 2.12
C ASN A 144 13.04 -9.55 1.93
N ARG A 145 13.69 -9.26 3.04
CA ARG A 145 15.03 -8.68 3.14
C ARG A 145 16.10 -9.62 2.59
N ALA A 146 16.04 -10.91 2.92
CA ALA A 146 17.03 -11.90 2.49
C ALA A 146 17.11 -12.03 0.96
N LYS A 147 15.96 -11.97 0.26
CA LYS A 147 15.92 -12.04 -1.20
C LYS A 147 16.34 -10.74 -1.91
N ASN A 148 16.45 -9.64 -1.16
CA ASN A 148 16.70 -8.30 -1.70
C ASN A 148 17.96 -7.64 -1.13
N SER A 149 18.75 -8.32 -0.31
CA SER A 149 19.93 -7.74 0.37
C SER A 149 20.93 -7.13 -0.60
N GLU A 150 21.33 -7.88 -1.64
CA GLU A 150 22.24 -7.42 -2.69
C GLU A 150 21.67 -6.21 -3.44
N ARG A 151 20.39 -6.25 -3.81
CA ARG A 151 19.72 -5.14 -4.50
C ARG A 151 19.64 -3.89 -3.63
N ARG A 152 19.38 -4.07 -2.33
CA ARG A 152 19.33 -2.98 -1.35
C ARG A 152 20.70 -2.38 -1.10
N ALA A 153 21.78 -3.18 -1.13
CA ALA A 153 23.14 -2.68 -1.06
C ALA A 153 23.46 -1.76 -2.25
N ILE A 154 23.15 -2.19 -3.48
CA ILE A 154 23.33 -1.38 -4.69
C ILE A 154 22.53 -0.07 -4.61
N ILE A 155 21.28 -0.12 -4.14
CA ILE A 155 20.46 1.08 -3.95
C ILE A 155 21.06 2.01 -2.87
N ALA A 156 21.54 1.46 -1.76
CA ALA A 156 22.13 2.25 -0.68
C ALA A 156 23.46 2.92 -1.11
N GLU A 157 24.27 2.21 -1.90
CA GLU A 157 25.50 2.74 -2.49
C GLU A 157 25.21 3.96 -3.37
N PHE A 158 24.22 3.87 -4.26
CA PHE A 158 23.77 5.00 -5.07
C PHE A 158 23.31 6.20 -4.21
N LEU A 159 22.59 5.91 -3.12
CA LEU A 159 22.08 6.92 -2.20
C LEU A 159 23.15 7.43 -1.20
N LYS A 160 24.39 6.93 -1.29
CA LYS A 160 25.52 7.29 -0.43
C LYS A 160 25.20 7.11 1.05
N CYS A 161 24.58 5.98 1.41
CA CYS A 161 24.23 5.64 2.78
C CYS A 161 24.40 4.15 3.05
N GLU A 162 24.32 3.76 4.32
CA GLU A 162 24.29 2.35 4.68
C GLU A 162 22.90 1.75 4.43
N PRO A 163 22.78 0.47 4.05
CA PRO A 163 21.48 -0.19 3.91
C PRO A 163 20.61 -0.07 5.17
N ASN A 164 21.24 -0.08 6.35
CA ASN A 164 20.56 0.04 7.64
C ASN A 164 19.97 1.42 7.93
N ASP A 165 20.42 2.47 7.24
CA ASP A 165 19.83 3.80 7.36
C ASP A 165 18.41 3.82 6.76
N ILE A 166 18.18 3.00 5.72
CA ILE A 166 16.93 2.93 4.97
C ILE A 166 16.07 1.75 5.45
N TRP A 167 16.68 0.58 5.59
CA TRP A 167 16.06 -0.66 6.05
C TRP A 167 16.74 -1.07 7.35
N PRO A 168 16.38 -0.46 8.50
CA PRO A 168 16.96 -0.83 9.78
C PRO A 168 16.77 -2.32 10.01
N ASP A 169 17.80 -3.02 10.48
CA ASP A 169 17.63 -4.40 10.93
C ASP A 169 16.64 -4.40 12.10
N ASP A 170 15.59 -5.22 12.01
CA ASP A 170 14.76 -5.54 13.17
C ASP A 170 15.57 -6.30 14.25
N SER A 171 16.85 -6.60 14.03
CA SER A 171 17.74 -7.17 15.06
C SER A 171 18.00 -6.23 16.25
N GLY A 172 17.55 -4.97 16.18
CA GLY A 172 17.49 -4.04 17.30
C GLY A 172 16.10 -3.83 17.90
N GLN A 173 15.04 -4.34 17.28
CA GLN A 173 13.82 -4.63 18.01
C GLN A 173 14.02 -6.02 18.62
N SER A 174 14.52 -6.04 19.88
CA SER A 174 14.05 -7.09 20.78
C SER A 174 12.55 -7.19 20.54
N PRO A 175 11.96 -8.40 20.31
CA PRO A 175 10.50 -8.52 20.35
C PRO A 175 10.11 -7.68 21.55
N GLN A 176 9.30 -6.63 21.32
CA GLN A 176 9.03 -5.59 22.32
C GLN A 176 9.07 -6.25 23.68
N ASP A 177 9.83 -5.72 24.63
CA ASP A 177 9.77 -6.16 26.03
C ASP A 177 8.32 -5.93 26.49
N TYR A 178 7.43 -6.79 26.02
CA TYR A 178 6.14 -7.05 26.56
C TYR A 178 6.54 -7.52 27.93
N ALA A 179 6.30 -6.66 28.92
CA ALA A 179 6.27 -7.05 30.30
C ALA A 179 5.69 -8.46 30.33
N SER A 180 6.42 -9.39 30.95
CA SER A 180 5.95 -10.77 31.00
C SER A 180 4.53 -10.76 31.56
N LEU A 181 3.73 -11.77 31.24
CA LEU A 181 2.36 -11.85 31.78
C LEU A 181 2.37 -11.66 33.31
N ASP A 182 3.42 -12.14 33.98
CA ASP A 182 3.64 -11.96 35.43
C ASP A 182 3.93 -10.50 35.82
N ASP A 183 4.68 -9.75 35.01
CA ASP A 183 4.94 -8.32 35.24
C ASP A 183 3.68 -7.47 35.00
N VAL A 184 2.91 -7.79 33.96
CA VAL A 184 1.60 -7.15 33.69
C VAL A 184 0.61 -7.43 34.82
N ILE A 185 0.58 -8.66 35.34
CA ILE A 185 -0.27 -9.04 36.47
C ILE A 185 0.18 -8.35 37.77
N LYS A 186 1.48 -8.18 38.01
CA LYS A 186 2.00 -7.45 39.18
C LYS A 186 1.65 -5.96 39.16
N GLU A 187 1.74 -5.32 38.00
CA GLU A 187 1.41 -3.89 37.88
C GLU A 187 -0.09 -3.62 37.79
N ARG A 188 -0.86 -4.58 37.23
CA ARG A 188 -2.31 -4.44 36.96
C ARG A 188 -3.08 -5.74 37.25
N PRO A 189 -3.22 -6.12 38.53
CA PRO A 189 -3.87 -7.37 38.92
C PRO A 189 -5.34 -7.46 38.49
N GLU A 190 -6.01 -6.32 38.25
CA GLU A 190 -7.38 -6.26 37.75
C GLU A 190 -7.55 -6.85 36.33
N LEU A 191 -6.46 -7.02 35.59
CA LEU A 191 -6.47 -7.62 34.25
C LEU A 191 -6.38 -9.15 34.28
N MET A 192 -6.08 -9.79 35.43
CA MET A 192 -6.00 -11.24 35.56
C MET A 192 -7.22 -12.00 35.00
N PRO A 193 -8.49 -11.56 35.20
CA PRO A 193 -9.66 -12.27 34.67
C PRO A 193 -9.71 -12.29 33.14
N LEU A 194 -9.13 -11.29 32.47
CA LEU A 194 -9.10 -11.20 31.00
C LEU A 194 -8.17 -12.25 30.36
N PHE A 195 -7.20 -12.76 31.13
CA PHE A 195 -6.25 -13.78 30.68
C PHE A 195 -6.63 -15.20 31.12
N GLY A 196 -7.85 -15.40 31.64
CA GLY A 196 -8.35 -16.72 32.02
C GLY A 196 -7.73 -17.31 33.28
N PHE A 197 -6.93 -16.53 34.04
CA PHE A 197 -6.61 -16.89 35.42
C PHE A 197 -7.88 -16.67 36.23
N GLY A 198 -8.48 -17.78 36.68
CA GLY A 198 -9.68 -17.73 37.51
C GLY A 198 -9.48 -16.78 38.70
N ASP A 199 -10.57 -16.13 39.08
CA ASP A 199 -10.62 -15.22 40.22
C ASP A 199 -10.15 -15.90 41.51
N MET A 200 -8.87 -15.70 41.87
CA MET A 200 -8.24 -16.31 43.05
C MET A 200 -8.69 -15.67 44.35
N THR A 201 -9.59 -14.67 44.31
CA THR A 201 -10.24 -14.14 45.51
C THR A 201 -11.31 -15.08 46.08
N ARG A 202 -11.62 -16.19 45.39
CA ARG A 202 -12.39 -17.31 45.94
C ARG A 202 -11.51 -18.50 46.27
N ARG A 203 -10.65 -18.34 47.28
CA ARG A 203 -10.17 -19.45 48.09
C ARG A 203 -10.45 -19.13 49.54
N GLU A 204 -11.61 -19.55 50.00
CA GLU A 204 -11.87 -19.93 51.39
C GLU A 204 -13.20 -20.69 51.39
N GLU A 205 -13.09 -22.02 51.31
CA GLU A 205 -13.88 -23.01 52.04
C GLU A 205 -13.21 -24.39 51.89
#